data_AF-A0AAV5IX29-F1
#
_entry.id   AF-A0AAV5IX29-F1
#
_cell.length_a   1.000
_cell.length_b   1.000
_cell.length_c   1.000
_cell.angle_alpha   90.00
_cell.angle_beta   90.00
_cell.angle_gamma   90.00
#
_symmetry.space_group_name_H-M   'P 1'
#
loop_
_entity.id
_entity.type
_entity.pdbx_description
1 polymer ?
#
loop_
_entity_poly.entity_id
_entity_poly.type
_entity_poly.pdbx_seq_one_letter_code
_entity_poly.pdbx_strand_id
1 'polypeptide(L)'
;MGSLCGQTPPVKTLHSIGSGGVNQTVFSQMAMTRKTRLIFINSILEVARIYGFDGVDLDWEFPATAEDTMNLAILYKEWRKALHDESKACRKPRLLLTSAYYASTRMSNGVSISYPIGTIREYVDWVSPMYYDYRGIWENLTGEHSALYDSNSNPCTNYGIGSWIQAVVAPQKLVMGLPAHGHLWKLQDQNVTGIGAPATGPGLGGELGIPPYDDIVDFNRENNVTVKFDGETVPYYSYAGEYRFGTGLSQSAVI
;
A
#
# COMPACT_ATOMS: atom_id res chain seq x y z
N MET A 1 17.58 -25.33 -7.39
CA MET A 1 16.77 -24.17 -7.00
C MET A 1 15.34 -24.65 -6.82
N GLY A 2 14.82 -24.72 -5.59
CA GLY A 2 13.41 -25.02 -5.37
C GLY A 2 12.60 -23.74 -5.57
N SER A 3 11.60 -23.76 -6.45
CA SER A 3 10.68 -22.62 -6.56
C SER A 3 9.86 -22.50 -5.26
N LEU A 4 9.48 -21.28 -4.89
CA LEU A 4 8.63 -21.01 -3.72
C LEU A 4 7.32 -21.83 -3.73
N CYS A 5 6.85 -22.20 -4.92
CA CYS A 5 5.67 -23.03 -5.14
C CYS A 5 5.83 -24.51 -4.69
N GLY A 6 7.06 -24.97 -4.41
CA GLY A 6 7.33 -26.30 -3.87
C GLY A 6 7.26 -26.40 -2.35
N GLN A 7 7.00 -25.30 -1.63
CA GLN A 7 6.89 -25.30 -0.17
C GLN A 7 5.53 -25.84 0.32
N THR A 8 5.46 -26.19 1.61
CA THR A 8 4.22 -26.66 2.26
C THR A 8 3.91 -25.76 3.47
N PRO A 9 2.77 -25.04 3.47
CA PRO A 9 1.76 -24.98 2.40
C PRO A 9 2.29 -24.30 1.12
N PRO A 10 1.71 -24.62 -0.06
CA PRO A 10 2.15 -24.02 -1.32
C PRO A 10 1.89 -22.52 -1.34
N VAL A 11 2.92 -21.76 -1.71
CA VAL A 11 2.85 -20.30 -1.83
C VAL A 11 2.12 -19.93 -3.11
N LYS A 12 1.19 -18.98 -3.00
CA LYS A 12 0.54 -18.34 -4.15
C LYS A 12 1.27 -17.07 -4.54
N THR A 13 1.50 -16.88 -5.83
CA THR A 13 2.17 -15.68 -6.35
C THR A 13 1.23 -14.85 -7.20
N LEU A 14 1.31 -13.52 -7.08
CA LEU A 14 0.52 -12.60 -7.88
C LEU A 14 1.45 -11.65 -8.64
N HIS A 15 1.05 -11.28 -9.85
CA HIS A 15 1.73 -10.24 -10.62
C HIS A 15 1.03 -8.90 -10.39
N SER A 16 1.72 -7.94 -9.76
CA SER A 16 1.19 -6.59 -9.54
C SER A 16 1.55 -5.64 -10.67
N ILE A 17 0.62 -4.74 -11.02
CA ILE A 17 0.75 -3.74 -12.08
C ILE A 17 0.42 -2.36 -11.50
N GLY A 18 1.43 -1.49 -11.48
CA GLY A 18 1.33 -0.12 -11.00
C GLY A 18 2.42 0.19 -9.98
N SER A 19 2.03 0.87 -8.91
CA SER A 19 2.85 1.47 -7.85
C SER A 19 2.92 3.00 -7.91
N GLY A 20 3.18 3.60 -6.74
CA GLY A 20 3.52 5.00 -6.57
C GLY A 20 4.64 5.45 -7.52
N GLY A 21 4.51 6.69 -8.00
CA GLY A 21 5.45 7.29 -8.96
C GLY A 21 5.24 6.91 -10.42
N VAL A 22 4.34 5.95 -10.73
CA VAL A 22 3.92 5.68 -12.12
C VAL A 22 3.00 6.80 -12.63
N ASN A 23 3.06 7.09 -13.93
CA ASN A 23 2.19 8.08 -14.57
C ASN A 23 0.73 7.63 -14.55
N GLN A 24 -0.08 8.28 -13.73
CA GLN A 24 -1.50 7.99 -13.51
C GLN A 24 -2.35 8.10 -14.78
N THR A 25 -1.95 8.95 -15.72
CA THR A 25 -2.65 9.13 -16.99
C THR A 25 -2.65 7.85 -17.83
N VAL A 26 -1.63 7.00 -17.68
CA VAL A 26 -1.54 5.71 -18.38
C VAL A 26 -2.67 4.77 -17.93
N PHE A 27 -2.97 4.74 -16.64
CA PHE A 27 -4.07 3.95 -16.10
C PHE A 27 -5.43 4.48 -16.53
N SER A 28 -5.62 5.80 -16.50
CA SER A 28 -6.83 6.44 -17.04
C SER A 28 -7.07 6.06 -18.49
N GLN A 29 -6.05 6.18 -19.35
CA GLN A 29 -6.15 5.82 -20.77
C GLN A 29 -6.41 4.32 -20.99
N MET A 30 -5.78 3.46 -20.20
CA MET A 30 -6.01 2.02 -20.24
C MET A 30 -7.47 1.69 -19.89
N ALA A 31 -8.01 2.29 -18.82
CA ALA A 31 -9.37 2.02 -18.35
C ALA A 31 -10.46 2.66 -19.23
N MET A 32 -10.14 3.72 -19.98
CA MET A 32 -11.08 4.61 -20.66
C MET A 32 -12.05 3.91 -21.62
N THR A 33 -11.56 2.98 -22.44
CA THR A 33 -12.38 2.36 -23.50
C THR A 33 -12.44 0.85 -23.34
N ARG A 34 -13.51 0.23 -23.83
CA ARG A 34 -13.59 -1.24 -23.88
C ARG A 34 -12.41 -1.86 -24.63
N LYS A 35 -11.95 -1.23 -25.71
CA LYS A 35 -10.83 -1.73 -26.51
C LYS A 35 -9.54 -1.77 -25.67
N THR A 36 -9.21 -0.68 -25.00
CA THR A 36 -7.99 -0.57 -24.18
C THR A 36 -8.03 -1.51 -22.98
N ARG A 37 -9.18 -1.62 -22.30
CA ARG A 37 -9.37 -2.58 -21.20
C ARG A 37 -9.19 -4.02 -21.63
N LEU A 38 -9.77 -4.42 -22.77
CA LEU A 38 -9.62 -5.79 -23.28
C LEU A 38 -8.18 -6.12 -23.66
N ILE A 39 -7.46 -5.19 -24.28
CA ILE A 39 -6.03 -5.37 -24.59
C ILE A 39 -5.24 -5.61 -23.30
N PHE A 40 -5.45 -4.75 -22.31
CA PHE A 40 -4.80 -4.86 -21.00
C PHE A 40 -5.12 -6.19 -20.30
N ILE A 41 -6.40 -6.52 -20.14
CA ILE A 41 -6.84 -7.77 -19.49
C ILE A 41 -6.21 -8.98 -20.18
N ASN A 42 -6.27 -9.07 -21.50
CA ASN A 42 -5.73 -10.21 -22.24
C ASN A 42 -4.20 -10.33 -22.07
N SER A 43 -3.48 -9.21 -22.15
CA SER A 43 -2.02 -9.21 -21.94
C SER A 43 -1.62 -9.71 -20.56
N ILE A 44 -2.36 -9.32 -19.51
CA ILE A 44 -2.04 -9.75 -18.15
C ILE A 44 -2.41 -11.21 -17.92
N LEU A 45 -3.53 -11.70 -18.47
CA LEU A 45 -3.88 -13.11 -18.41
C LEU A 45 -2.78 -13.98 -19.05
N GLU A 46 -2.26 -13.54 -20.19
CA GLU A 46 -1.16 -14.22 -20.88
C GLU A 46 0.11 -14.25 -20.02
N VAL A 47 0.56 -13.09 -19.50
CA VAL A 47 1.71 -12.99 -18.59
C VAL A 47 1.52 -13.88 -17.36
N ALA A 48 0.38 -13.79 -16.69
CA ALA A 48 0.09 -14.58 -15.50
C ALA A 48 0.22 -16.09 -15.76
N ARG A 49 -0.25 -16.56 -16.92
CA ARG A 49 -0.16 -17.99 -17.29
C ARG A 49 1.22 -18.42 -17.76
N ILE A 50 1.92 -17.61 -18.55
CA ILE A 50 3.27 -17.90 -19.02
C ILE A 50 4.24 -18.06 -17.86
N TYR A 51 4.15 -17.17 -16.87
CA TYR A 51 5.05 -17.16 -15.71
C TYR A 51 4.52 -17.95 -14.51
N GLY A 52 3.34 -18.57 -14.63
CA GLY A 52 2.80 -19.47 -13.61
C GLY A 52 2.31 -18.77 -12.34
N PHE A 53 1.86 -17.52 -12.43
CA PHE A 53 1.23 -16.80 -11.32
C PHE A 53 -0.16 -17.39 -11.00
N ASP A 54 -0.55 -17.30 -9.73
CA ASP A 54 -1.88 -17.65 -9.21
C ASP A 54 -2.88 -16.51 -9.32
N GLY A 55 -2.43 -15.30 -9.61
CA GLY A 55 -3.30 -14.13 -9.69
C GLY A 55 -2.58 -12.87 -10.16
N VAL A 56 -3.34 -11.79 -10.12
CA VAL A 56 -2.97 -10.47 -10.61
C VAL A 56 -3.43 -9.43 -9.60
N ASP A 57 -2.65 -8.37 -9.47
CA ASP A 57 -2.88 -7.28 -8.53
C ASP A 57 -2.84 -5.94 -9.28
N LEU A 58 -3.84 -5.08 -9.06
CA LEU A 58 -3.87 -3.74 -9.62
C LEU A 58 -3.50 -2.71 -8.56
N ASP A 59 -2.43 -1.98 -8.81
CA ASP A 59 -1.91 -0.95 -7.90
C ASP A 59 -1.96 0.43 -8.57
N TRP A 60 -3.18 0.88 -8.86
CA TRP A 60 -3.42 2.21 -9.44
C TRP A 60 -3.47 3.25 -8.31
N GLU A 61 -2.41 4.07 -8.21
CA GLU A 61 -2.21 5.08 -7.15
C GLU A 61 -2.27 6.56 -7.62
N PHE A 62 -3.42 7.19 -7.82
CA PHE A 62 -4.77 6.70 -7.62
C PHE A 62 -5.70 7.20 -8.74
N PRO A 63 -6.85 6.52 -8.98
CA PRO A 63 -7.92 7.05 -9.82
C PRO A 63 -8.29 8.47 -9.37
N ALA A 64 -8.22 9.46 -10.26
CA ALA A 64 -8.31 10.87 -9.85
C ALA A 64 -9.68 11.49 -10.10
N THR A 65 -10.46 10.92 -11.03
CA THR A 65 -11.73 11.49 -11.47
C THR A 65 -12.92 10.55 -11.26
N ALA A 66 -14.14 11.10 -11.33
CA ALA A 66 -15.36 10.28 -11.36
C ALA A 66 -15.40 9.36 -12.59
N GLU A 67 -14.83 9.80 -13.71
CA GLU A 67 -14.67 8.99 -14.92
C GLU A 67 -13.71 7.83 -14.68
N ASP A 68 -12.55 8.06 -14.06
CA ASP A 68 -11.61 6.99 -13.68
C ASP A 68 -12.28 5.97 -12.77
N THR A 69 -13.06 6.44 -11.79
CA THR A 69 -13.81 5.59 -10.87
C THR A 69 -14.81 4.70 -11.61
N MET A 70 -15.58 5.26 -12.55
CA MET A 70 -16.53 4.52 -13.37
C MET A 70 -15.81 3.52 -14.29
N ASN A 71 -14.71 3.94 -14.92
CA ASN A 71 -13.94 3.09 -15.82
C ASN A 71 -13.23 1.96 -15.08
N LEU A 72 -12.73 2.21 -13.87
CA LEU A 72 -12.20 1.18 -12.97
C LEU A 72 -13.29 0.18 -12.58
N ALA A 73 -14.52 0.66 -12.34
CA ALA A 73 -15.64 -0.22 -12.04
C ALA A 73 -15.93 -1.20 -13.20
N ILE A 74 -15.93 -0.68 -14.43
CA ILE A 74 -16.15 -1.48 -15.64
C ILE A 74 -14.98 -2.44 -15.87
N LEU A 75 -13.74 -1.97 -15.65
CA LEU A 75 -12.53 -2.79 -15.75
C LEU A 75 -12.61 -4.02 -14.85
N TYR A 76 -12.93 -3.87 -13.56
CA TYR A 76 -13.03 -5.03 -12.66
C TYR A 76 -14.11 -6.03 -13.07
N LYS A 77 -15.26 -5.54 -13.53
CA LYS A 77 -16.33 -6.41 -14.01
C LYS A 77 -15.89 -7.21 -15.25
N GLU A 78 -15.29 -6.55 -16.23
CA GLU A 78 -14.77 -7.18 -17.45
C GLU A 78 -13.62 -8.15 -17.13
N TRP A 79 -12.73 -7.77 -16.22
CA TRP A 79 -11.57 -8.57 -15.82
C TRP A 79 -12.01 -9.83 -15.06
N ARG A 80 -12.90 -9.71 -14.08
CA ARG A 80 -13.45 -10.88 -13.38
C ARG A 80 -14.12 -11.85 -14.35
N LYS A 81 -14.89 -11.34 -15.32
CA LYS A 81 -15.49 -12.18 -16.36
C LYS A 81 -14.42 -12.90 -17.18
N ALA A 82 -13.40 -12.20 -17.65
CA ALA A 82 -12.32 -12.78 -18.44
C ALA A 82 -11.56 -13.87 -17.67
N LEU A 83 -11.28 -13.65 -16.38
CA LEU A 83 -10.66 -14.65 -15.50
C LEU A 83 -11.51 -15.93 -15.39
N HIS A 84 -12.83 -15.81 -15.30
CA HIS A 84 -13.74 -16.97 -15.29
C HIS A 84 -13.79 -17.70 -16.63
N ASP A 85 -13.85 -16.96 -17.74
CA ASP A 85 -13.92 -17.55 -19.08
C ASP A 85 -12.60 -18.27 -19.42
N GLU A 86 -11.46 -17.64 -19.11
CA GLU A 86 -10.11 -18.20 -19.28
C GLU A 86 -9.96 -19.50 -18.46
N SER A 87 -10.32 -19.48 -17.18
CA SER A 87 -10.25 -20.64 -16.29
C SER A 87 -11.02 -21.85 -16.84
N LYS A 88 -12.21 -21.61 -17.40
CA LYS A 88 -13.01 -22.66 -18.04
C LYS A 88 -12.35 -23.18 -19.32
N ALA A 89 -11.83 -22.29 -20.16
CA ALA A 89 -11.21 -22.63 -21.43
C ALA A 89 -9.93 -23.47 -21.23
N CYS A 90 -9.07 -23.09 -20.28
CA CYS A 90 -7.81 -23.77 -20.02
C CYS A 90 -7.91 -24.91 -18.98
N ARG A 91 -9.08 -25.05 -18.32
CA ARG A 91 -9.34 -26.03 -17.23
C ARG A 91 -8.36 -25.91 -16.06
N LYS A 92 -7.95 -24.68 -15.72
CA LYS A 92 -7.11 -24.37 -14.56
C LYS A 92 -7.91 -23.57 -13.53
N PRO A 93 -7.48 -23.54 -12.25
CA PRO A 93 -8.06 -22.63 -11.26
C PRO A 93 -8.08 -21.19 -11.77
N ARG A 94 -9.16 -20.46 -11.44
CA ARG A 94 -9.27 -19.04 -11.76
C ARG A 94 -8.15 -18.26 -11.08
N LEU A 95 -7.48 -17.43 -11.85
CA LEU A 95 -6.50 -16.47 -11.33
C LEU A 95 -7.19 -15.52 -10.33
N LEU A 96 -6.52 -15.23 -9.22
CA LEU A 96 -6.96 -14.25 -8.22
C LEU A 96 -6.87 -12.84 -8.80
N LEU A 97 -7.79 -11.96 -8.39
CA LEU A 97 -7.79 -10.54 -8.75
C LEU A 97 -7.82 -9.72 -7.47
N THR A 98 -6.76 -8.96 -7.24
CA THR A 98 -6.56 -8.16 -6.03
C THR A 98 -6.23 -6.73 -6.41
N SER A 99 -6.26 -5.83 -5.44
CA SER A 99 -5.85 -4.45 -5.68
C SER A 99 -5.40 -3.78 -4.40
N ALA A 100 -4.32 -3.01 -4.50
CA ALA A 100 -3.87 -2.09 -3.46
C ALA A 100 -4.62 -0.76 -3.57
N TYR A 101 -4.88 -0.16 -2.41
CA TYR A 101 -5.65 1.08 -2.30
C TYR A 101 -5.09 1.98 -1.21
N TYR A 102 -5.50 3.24 -1.22
CA TYR A 102 -5.27 4.12 -0.09
C TYR A 102 -5.87 3.56 1.21
N ALA A 103 -5.29 3.94 2.35
CA ALA A 103 -5.67 3.47 3.68
C ALA A 103 -7.17 3.60 3.99
N SER A 104 -7.84 4.60 3.43
CA SER A 104 -9.28 4.83 3.57
C SER A 104 -10.00 4.83 2.22
N THR A 105 -11.32 4.62 2.27
CA THR A 105 -12.18 4.62 1.05
C THR A 105 -12.33 5.99 0.40
N ARG A 106 -11.79 7.03 1.05
CA ARG A 106 -11.76 8.42 0.61
C ARG A 106 -10.38 8.98 0.89
N MET A 107 -9.84 9.71 -0.07
CA MET A 107 -8.65 10.53 0.12
C MET A 107 -9.09 11.97 0.44
N SER A 108 -8.43 12.61 1.41
CA SER A 108 -8.68 13.99 1.80
C SER A 108 -7.46 14.86 1.49
N ASN A 109 -7.04 14.87 0.22
CA ASN A 109 -5.97 15.74 -0.31
C ASN A 109 -6.53 16.83 -1.24
N GLY A 110 -7.77 17.27 -1.00
CA GLY A 110 -8.47 18.27 -1.82
C GLY A 110 -9.32 17.70 -2.96
N VAL A 111 -9.22 16.40 -3.27
CA VAL A 111 -10.13 15.70 -4.19
C VAL A 111 -10.80 14.56 -3.46
N SER A 112 -12.11 14.67 -3.20
CA SER A 112 -12.90 13.57 -2.63
C SER A 112 -13.11 12.49 -3.69
N ILE A 113 -12.11 11.63 -3.88
CA ILE A 113 -12.25 10.43 -4.72
C ILE A 113 -13.01 9.37 -3.92
N SER A 114 -14.02 8.77 -4.54
CA SER A 114 -14.75 7.63 -3.99
C SER A 114 -14.46 6.43 -4.87
N TYR A 115 -13.83 5.39 -4.33
CA TYR A 115 -13.63 4.14 -5.07
C TYR A 115 -14.98 3.46 -5.42
N PRO A 116 -15.02 2.59 -6.45
CA PRO A 116 -16.24 1.88 -6.83
C PRO A 116 -16.50 0.69 -5.88
N ILE A 117 -16.82 0.99 -4.61
CA ILE A 117 -16.88 -0.01 -3.53
C ILE A 117 -17.81 -1.18 -3.83
N GLY A 118 -18.98 -0.93 -4.43
CA GLY A 118 -19.91 -1.99 -4.83
C GLY A 118 -19.26 -3.02 -5.77
N THR A 119 -18.56 -2.52 -6.80
CA THR A 119 -17.82 -3.35 -7.75
C THR A 119 -16.65 -4.07 -7.09
N ILE A 120 -15.89 -3.38 -6.22
CA ILE A 120 -14.77 -4.00 -5.49
C ILE A 120 -15.28 -5.21 -4.68
N ARG A 121 -16.38 -5.04 -3.95
CA ARG A 121 -17.00 -6.10 -3.14
C ARG A 121 -17.38 -7.31 -3.98
N GLU A 122 -17.91 -7.10 -5.18
CA GLU A 122 -18.40 -8.15 -6.07
C GLU A 122 -17.28 -8.84 -6.86
N TYR A 123 -16.33 -8.07 -7.39
CA TYR A 123 -15.41 -8.54 -8.43
C TYR A 123 -13.95 -8.65 -8.01
N VAL A 124 -13.55 -8.12 -6.86
CA VAL A 124 -12.17 -8.25 -6.35
C VAL A 124 -12.13 -9.33 -5.26
N ASP A 125 -11.12 -10.19 -5.26
CA ASP A 125 -10.96 -11.28 -4.30
C ASP A 125 -10.63 -10.73 -2.90
N TRP A 126 -9.65 -9.84 -2.81
CA TRP A 126 -9.37 -9.01 -1.63
C TRP A 126 -8.69 -7.70 -2.03
N VAL A 127 -8.74 -6.73 -1.13
CA VAL A 127 -8.00 -5.47 -1.24
C VAL A 127 -6.89 -5.41 -0.20
N SER A 128 -5.82 -4.71 -0.54
CA SER A 128 -4.68 -4.47 0.34
C SER A 128 -4.54 -2.97 0.59
N PRO A 129 -5.33 -2.37 1.51
CA PRO A 129 -5.16 -0.96 1.83
C PRO A 129 -3.79 -0.69 2.44
N MET A 130 -3.13 0.35 1.95
CA MET A 130 -1.79 0.75 2.34
C MET A 130 -1.86 1.53 3.65
N TYR A 131 -1.79 0.82 4.78
CA TYR A 131 -1.86 1.40 6.13
C TYR A 131 -0.52 1.97 6.61
N TYR A 132 0.12 2.74 5.74
CA TYR A 132 1.44 3.33 5.92
C TYR A 132 1.55 4.61 5.08
N ASP A 133 2.71 5.28 5.15
CA ASP A 133 2.97 6.56 4.49
C ASP A 133 1.96 7.67 4.85
N TYR A 134 1.41 7.63 6.06
CA TYR A 134 0.53 8.69 6.58
C TYR A 134 1.24 10.03 6.75
N ARG A 135 2.53 9.95 7.09
CA ARG A 135 3.43 11.07 7.36
C ARG A 135 4.75 10.76 6.69
N GLY A 136 5.39 11.78 6.13
CA GLY A 136 6.66 11.61 5.45
C GLY A 136 7.38 12.92 5.23
N ILE A 137 8.41 12.88 4.39
CA ILE A 137 9.31 14.02 4.14
C ILE A 137 8.67 15.19 3.37
N TRP A 138 7.44 15.02 2.87
CA TRP A 138 6.64 16.11 2.27
C TRP A 138 6.06 17.07 3.31
N GLU A 139 6.18 16.74 4.61
CA GLU A 139 5.85 17.62 5.73
C GLU A 139 7.12 18.19 6.37
N ASN A 140 7.04 19.43 6.87
CA ASN A 140 8.11 20.04 7.65
C ASN A 140 8.08 19.64 9.14
N LEU A 141 7.29 18.62 9.48
CA LEU A 141 7.15 18.10 10.84
C LEU A 141 7.40 16.61 10.81
N THR A 142 8.09 16.10 11.83
CA THR A 142 8.22 14.66 12.03
C THR A 142 6.87 14.05 12.39
N GLY A 143 6.66 12.79 11.99
CA GLY A 143 5.41 12.11 12.26
C GLY A 143 5.55 10.59 12.23
N GLU A 144 4.45 9.93 12.51
CA GLU A 144 4.36 8.48 12.45
C GLU A 144 3.70 8.05 11.16
N HIS A 145 4.46 7.36 10.30
CA HIS A 145 3.99 7.02 8.96
C HIS A 145 2.99 5.87 8.93
N SER A 146 2.90 5.09 10.01
CA SER A 146 2.05 3.89 10.13
C SER A 146 1.40 3.80 11.51
N ALA A 147 1.00 4.95 12.04
CA ALA A 147 0.24 5.07 13.28
C ALA A 147 -0.97 4.11 13.30
N LEU A 148 -1.10 3.30 14.35
CA LEU A 148 -2.26 2.44 14.55
C LEU A 148 -3.48 3.29 14.94
N TYR A 149 -3.25 4.21 15.88
CA TYR A 149 -4.22 5.20 16.35
C TYR A 149 -3.64 6.60 16.19
N ASP A 150 -4.51 7.59 15.96
CA ASP A 150 -4.17 9.01 16.06
C ASP A 150 -5.47 9.77 16.31
N SER A 151 -5.61 10.41 17.47
CA SER A 151 -6.80 11.23 17.77
C SER A 151 -6.76 12.62 17.16
N ASN A 152 -5.57 13.06 16.73
CA ASN A 152 -5.30 14.41 16.25
C ASN A 152 -5.25 14.49 14.71
N SER A 153 -5.16 13.34 14.02
CA SER A 153 -5.07 13.28 12.56
C SER A 153 -5.82 12.11 11.96
N ASN A 154 -6.35 12.31 10.76
CA ASN A 154 -6.77 11.23 9.85
C ASN A 154 -6.04 11.40 8.52
N PRO A 155 -5.60 10.29 7.89
CA PRO A 155 -5.84 8.90 8.31
C PRO A 155 -4.82 8.34 9.32
N CYS A 156 -5.29 7.41 10.16
CA CYS A 156 -4.50 6.39 10.84
C CYS A 156 -5.05 5.00 10.51
N THR A 157 -4.35 3.92 10.89
CA THR A 157 -4.74 2.53 10.55
C THR A 157 -6.14 2.18 11.04
N ASN A 158 -6.46 2.48 12.31
CA ASN A 158 -7.77 2.20 12.89
C ASN A 158 -8.90 2.93 12.15
N TYR A 159 -8.68 4.20 11.78
CA TYR A 159 -9.62 4.96 10.95
C TYR A 159 -9.77 4.32 9.57
N GLY A 160 -8.66 3.94 8.92
CA GLY A 160 -8.66 3.32 7.59
C GLY A 160 -9.44 2.01 7.56
N ILE A 161 -9.16 1.07 8.47
CA ILE A 161 -9.91 -0.18 8.64
C ILE A 161 -11.40 0.11 8.84
N GLY A 162 -11.73 1.04 9.75
CA GLY A 162 -13.10 1.48 9.99
C GLY A 162 -13.79 2.02 8.74
N SER A 163 -13.08 2.81 7.92
CA SER A 163 -13.59 3.36 6.66
C SER A 163 -14.01 2.28 5.67
N TRP A 164 -13.17 1.26 5.47
CA TRP A 164 -13.46 0.14 4.58
C TRP A 164 -14.63 -0.74 5.06
N ILE A 165 -14.69 -1.00 6.37
CA ILE A 165 -15.79 -1.76 6.99
C ILE A 165 -17.11 -0.99 6.90
N GLN A 166 -17.11 0.32 7.18
CA GLN A 166 -18.30 1.18 7.05
C GLN A 166 -18.80 1.24 5.60
N ALA A 167 -17.91 1.12 4.62
CA ALA A 167 -18.27 0.98 3.20
C ALA A 167 -18.74 -0.44 2.82
N VAL A 168 -18.94 -1.33 3.81
CA VAL A 168 -19.48 -2.68 3.66
C VAL A 168 -18.54 -3.64 2.92
N VAL A 169 -17.23 -3.38 2.96
CA VAL A 169 -16.23 -4.38 2.57
C VAL A 169 -16.05 -5.37 3.70
N ALA A 170 -16.22 -6.66 3.41
CA ALA A 170 -16.14 -7.70 4.42
C ALA A 170 -14.72 -7.77 5.01
N PRO A 171 -14.53 -7.87 6.34
CA PRO A 171 -13.21 -7.87 6.97
C PRO A 171 -12.24 -8.92 6.40
N GLN A 172 -12.74 -10.11 6.04
CA GLN A 172 -11.93 -11.17 5.42
C GLN A 172 -11.40 -10.85 4.01
N LYS A 173 -11.87 -9.76 3.39
CA LYS A 173 -11.35 -9.23 2.12
C LYS A 173 -10.36 -8.07 2.33
N LEU A 174 -10.06 -7.68 3.57
CA LEU A 174 -9.11 -6.63 3.88
C LEU A 174 -7.79 -7.25 4.33
N VAL A 175 -6.75 -7.11 3.53
CA VAL A 175 -5.39 -7.51 3.88
C VAL A 175 -4.64 -6.28 4.38
N MET A 176 -4.19 -6.32 5.64
CA MET A 176 -3.52 -5.21 6.28
C MET A 176 -2.10 -5.04 5.74
N GLY A 177 -1.82 -3.90 5.11
CA GLY A 177 -0.46 -3.51 4.75
C GLY A 177 0.38 -3.22 6.00
N LEU A 178 1.58 -3.81 6.07
CA LEU A 178 2.56 -3.59 7.13
C LEU A 178 3.88 -3.13 6.48
N PRO A 179 4.36 -1.92 6.77
CA PRO A 179 5.56 -1.41 6.12
C PRO A 179 6.82 -2.02 6.73
N ALA A 180 7.70 -2.59 5.90
CA ALA A 180 9.05 -2.97 6.27
C ALA A 180 10.07 -1.85 5.99
N HIS A 181 9.64 -0.61 6.22
CA HIS A 181 10.41 0.63 6.01
C HIS A 181 10.03 1.68 7.05
N GLY A 182 10.83 2.73 7.12
CA GLY A 182 10.54 3.93 7.92
C GLY A 182 10.52 5.19 7.08
N HIS A 183 10.16 6.30 7.72
CA HIS A 183 10.46 7.64 7.20
C HIS A 183 11.49 8.30 8.09
N LEU A 184 12.43 9.01 7.47
CA LEU A 184 13.55 9.63 8.15
C LEU A 184 13.61 11.12 7.87
N TRP A 185 13.62 11.89 8.95
CA TRP A 185 13.71 13.34 8.93
C TRP A 185 15.04 13.83 9.46
N LYS A 186 15.52 14.94 8.87
CA LYS A 186 16.55 15.79 9.46
C LYS A 186 15.89 16.84 10.35
N LEU A 187 16.07 16.73 11.66
CA LEU A 187 15.57 17.65 12.66
C LEU A 187 16.15 19.04 12.46
N GLN A 188 15.33 20.07 12.71
CA GLN A 188 15.79 21.45 12.76
C GLN A 188 16.60 21.75 14.03
N ASP A 189 16.21 21.11 15.15
CA ASP A 189 16.92 21.17 16.44
C ASP A 189 17.04 19.75 17.00
N GLN A 190 18.27 19.27 17.19
CA GLN A 190 18.56 17.94 17.75
C GLN A 190 18.04 17.73 19.18
N ASN A 191 17.68 18.80 19.89
CA ASN A 191 17.07 18.71 21.22
C ASN A 191 15.55 18.55 21.17
N VAL A 192 14.93 18.76 20.00
CA VAL A 192 13.48 18.63 19.78
C VAL A 192 13.23 17.38 18.93
N THR A 193 12.99 16.25 19.59
CA THR A 193 13.00 14.91 18.96
C THR A 193 11.66 14.17 19.00
N GLY A 194 10.64 14.79 19.61
CA GLY A 194 9.29 14.22 19.70
C GLY A 194 8.54 14.19 18.37
N ILE A 195 7.40 13.51 18.34
CA ILE A 195 6.45 13.60 17.21
C ILE A 195 6.04 15.07 17.03
N GLY A 196 5.97 15.53 15.78
CA GLY A 196 5.67 16.93 15.45
C GLY A 196 6.88 17.86 15.58
N ALA A 197 8.09 17.35 15.87
CA ALA A 197 9.29 18.16 15.84
C ALA A 197 9.53 18.76 14.45
N PRO A 198 9.96 20.03 14.33
CA PRO A 198 10.31 20.63 13.05
C PRO A 198 11.46 19.91 12.35
N ALA A 199 11.31 19.70 11.05
CA ALA A 199 12.27 19.05 10.18
C ALA A 199 12.64 19.95 8.99
N THR A 200 13.88 19.82 8.52
CA THR A 200 14.43 20.59 7.40
C THR A 200 14.44 19.82 6.07
N GLY A 201 14.03 18.54 6.10
CA GLY A 201 13.96 17.68 4.93
C GLY A 201 14.25 16.21 5.28
N PRO A 202 14.53 15.37 4.25
CA PRO A 202 14.92 13.98 4.46
C PRO A 202 16.23 13.88 5.24
N GLY A 203 16.35 12.85 6.09
CA GLY A 203 17.63 12.49 6.72
C GLY A 203 18.48 11.55 5.83
N LEU A 204 19.41 10.82 6.45
CA LEU A 204 20.30 9.86 5.77
C LEU A 204 19.55 8.66 5.18
N GLY A 205 19.33 8.60 3.86
CA GLY A 205 18.64 7.45 3.23
C GLY A 205 18.29 7.63 1.76
N GLY A 206 19.06 8.45 1.04
CA GLY A 206 18.74 8.87 -0.32
C GLY A 206 17.73 10.03 -0.38
N GLU A 207 17.37 10.45 -1.60
CA GLU A 207 16.54 11.65 -1.84
C GLU A 207 15.10 11.53 -1.31
N LEU A 208 14.62 10.32 -1.02
CA LEU A 208 13.24 10.06 -0.59
C LEU A 208 13.07 9.93 0.93
N GLY A 209 14.16 9.72 1.70
CA GLY A 209 14.07 9.57 3.15
C GLY A 209 13.24 8.37 3.63
N ILE A 210 13.21 7.28 2.84
CA ILE A 210 12.44 6.05 3.13
C ILE A 210 13.41 4.87 3.31
N PRO A 211 14.16 4.78 4.42
CA PRO A 211 15.09 3.67 4.63
C PRO A 211 14.33 2.35 4.82
N PRO A 212 14.83 1.23 4.26
CA PRO A 212 14.33 -0.09 4.59
C PRO A 212 14.61 -0.41 6.07
N TYR A 213 13.85 -1.35 6.64
CA TYR A 213 13.91 -1.63 8.08
C TYR A 213 15.29 -2.09 8.57
N ASP A 214 16.03 -2.85 7.76
CA ASP A 214 17.40 -3.30 8.06
C ASP A 214 18.37 -2.14 8.22
N ASP A 215 18.32 -1.13 7.33
CA ASP A 215 19.13 0.10 7.47
C ASP A 215 18.83 0.84 8.79
N ILE A 216 17.57 0.84 9.23
CA ILE A 216 17.18 1.46 10.50
C ILE A 216 17.74 0.67 11.70
N VAL A 217 17.71 -0.65 11.63
CA VAL A 217 18.28 -1.53 12.67
C VAL A 217 19.78 -1.34 12.77
N ASP A 218 20.49 -1.30 11.64
CA ASP A 218 21.93 -1.10 11.62
C ASP A 218 22.31 0.30 12.10
N PHE A 219 21.59 1.35 11.66
CA PHE A 219 21.77 2.71 12.18
C PHE A 219 21.64 2.76 13.70
N ASN A 220 20.58 2.14 14.25
CA ASN A 220 20.33 2.13 15.69
C ASN A 220 21.45 1.41 16.45
N ARG A 221 21.97 0.31 15.91
CA ARG A 221 23.09 -0.45 16.50
C ARG A 221 24.38 0.36 16.50
N GLU A 222 24.74 0.93 15.36
CA GLU A 222 25.99 1.69 15.18
C GLU A 222 26.04 2.95 16.05
N ASN A 223 24.89 3.58 16.29
CA ASN A 223 24.79 4.82 17.04
C ASN A 223 24.36 4.61 18.51
N ASN A 224 24.27 3.36 18.99
CA ASN A 224 23.79 3.01 20.34
C ASN A 224 22.44 3.67 20.70
N VAL A 225 21.52 3.69 19.75
CA VAL A 225 20.23 4.38 19.88
C VAL A 225 19.27 3.59 20.76
N THR A 226 18.61 4.29 21.67
CA THR A 226 17.46 3.73 22.39
C THR A 226 16.20 3.90 21.54
N VAL A 227 15.63 2.79 21.08
CA VAL A 227 14.33 2.78 20.40
C VAL A 227 13.24 3.12 21.40
N LYS A 228 12.35 4.04 21.02
CA LYS A 228 11.22 4.49 21.84
C LYS A 228 9.92 3.93 21.27
N PHE A 229 8.98 3.69 22.17
CA PHE A 229 7.61 3.30 21.85
C PHE A 229 6.68 4.48 22.14
N ASP A 230 5.82 4.82 21.19
CA ASP A 230 4.74 5.78 21.44
C ASP A 230 3.45 5.05 21.82
N GLY A 231 3.01 5.23 23.08
CA GLY A 231 1.80 4.60 23.59
C GLY A 231 0.50 5.22 23.06
N GLU A 232 0.53 6.43 22.51
CA GLU A 232 -0.65 7.08 21.95
C GLU A 232 -0.94 6.54 20.54
N THR A 233 0.07 6.54 19.66
CA THR A 233 -0.13 6.11 18.27
C THR A 233 0.23 4.65 18.00
N VAL A 234 0.96 4.00 18.92
CA VAL A 234 1.40 2.58 18.90
C VAL A 234 2.54 2.17 17.92
N PRO A 235 3.31 3.06 17.25
CA PRO A 235 4.54 2.71 16.55
C PRO A 235 5.78 2.83 17.44
N TYR A 236 6.93 2.43 16.86
CA TYR A 236 8.25 2.67 17.42
C TYR A 236 8.96 3.76 16.62
N TYR A 237 9.80 4.53 17.29
CA TYR A 237 10.62 5.56 16.67
C TYR A 237 12.00 5.59 17.31
N SER A 238 12.98 6.14 16.60
CA SER A 238 14.35 6.29 17.11
C SER A 238 14.96 7.58 16.60
N TYR A 239 16.00 8.08 17.27
CA TYR A 239 16.72 9.27 16.83
C TYR A 239 18.17 9.24 17.31
N ALA A 240 19.05 9.86 16.54
CA ALA A 240 20.43 10.12 16.94
C ALA A 240 20.94 11.41 16.28
N GLY A 241 21.53 12.31 17.09
CA GLY A 241 21.93 13.63 16.62
C GLY A 241 20.76 14.39 15.99
N GLU A 242 20.94 14.84 14.76
CA GLU A 242 19.93 15.56 13.98
C GLU A 242 18.96 14.64 13.20
N TYR A 243 18.98 13.33 13.39
CA TYR A 243 18.17 12.39 12.60
C TYR A 243 17.10 11.68 13.45
N ARG A 244 15.87 11.61 12.93
CA ARG A 244 14.74 10.89 13.55
C ARG A 244 14.03 9.96 12.57
N PHE A 245 13.85 8.70 12.96
CA PHE A 245 13.12 7.65 12.25
C PHE A 245 11.73 7.48 12.83
N GLY A 246 10.70 7.42 12.00
CA GLY A 246 9.41 6.81 12.33
C GLY A 246 9.34 5.40 11.75
N THR A 247 9.06 4.37 12.56
CA THR A 247 9.02 2.96 12.13
C THR A 247 7.65 2.34 12.40
N GLY A 248 7.14 1.58 11.45
CA GLY A 248 5.82 0.94 11.57
C GLY A 248 5.81 -0.42 12.25
N LEU A 249 6.97 -1.02 12.45
CA LEU A 249 7.07 -2.35 13.02
C LEU A 249 7.34 -2.28 14.51
N SER A 250 6.49 -2.95 15.29
CA SER A 250 6.92 -3.40 16.61
C SER A 250 8.01 -4.44 16.44
N GLN A 251 8.96 -4.51 17.37
CA GLN A 251 9.89 -5.65 17.48
C GLN A 251 9.18 -7.01 17.50
N SER A 252 7.87 -7.04 17.77
CA SER A 252 7.00 -8.21 17.80
C SER A 252 6.21 -8.48 16.51
N ALA A 253 6.27 -7.63 15.49
CA ALA A 253 5.60 -7.83 14.20
C ALA A 253 6.47 -8.61 13.20
N VAL A 254 7.75 -8.81 13.51
CA VAL A 254 8.65 -9.71 12.78
C VAL A 254 8.58 -11.08 13.48
N ILE A 255 7.67 -11.94 13.03
CA ILE A 255 7.59 -13.35 13.43
C ILE A 255 7.88 -14.21 12.20
#